data_AF-A0A354H3U1-F1
#
_entry.id   AF-A0A354H3U1-F1
#
_cell.length_a   1.000
_cell.length_b   1.000
_cell.length_c   1.000
_cell.angle_alpha   90.00
_cell.angle_beta   90.00
_cell.angle_gamma   90.00
#
_symmetry.space_group_name_H-M   'P 1'
#
loop_
_entity.id
_entity.type
_entity.pdbx_description
1 polymer ?
#
loop_
_entity_poly.entity_id
_entity_poly.type
_entity_poly.pdbx_seq_one_letter_code
_entity_poly.pdbx_strand_id
1 'polypeptide(L)' 'MFENLSEKLESIFKKIKSRGILNEENVNASLKEIRMALLEADVNFKVAKDLIEDIRIRAIGKEV' A
#
# COMPACT_ATOMS: atom_id res chain seq x y z
N MET A 1 0.16 6.92 18.23
CA MET A 1 0.16 5.59 17.56
C MET A 1 -0.38 5.68 16.14
N PHE A 2 -1.59 6.23 15.92
CA PHE A 2 -2.18 6.36 14.59
C PHE A 2 -1.45 7.36 13.66
N GLU A 3 -0.78 8.38 14.22
CA GLU A 3 -0.04 9.39 13.44
C GLU A 3 1.15 8.80 12.67
N ASN A 4 1.91 7.87 13.27
CA ASN A 4 3.05 7.23 12.62
C ASN A 4 2.61 6.34 11.43
N LEU A 5 1.45 5.70 11.56
CA LEU A 5 0.84 4.96 10.45
C LEU A 5 0.42 5.90 9.33
N SER A 6 -0.23 7.02 9.67
CA SER A 6 -0.62 8.05 8.69
C SER A 6 0.58 8.62 7.93
N GLU A 7 1.68 8.95 8.62
CA GLU A 7 2.90 9.46 7.98
C GLU A 7 3.55 8.43 7.04
N LYS A 8 3.66 7.15 7.48
CA LYS A 8 4.18 6.07 6.63
C LYS A 8 3.33 5.91 5.37
N LEU A 9 2.00 5.88 5.50
CA LEU A 9 1.08 5.75 4.37
C LEU A 9 1.16 6.94 3.42
N GLU A 10 1.21 8.17 3.93
CA GLU A 10 1.30 9.38 3.11
C GLU A 10 2.61 9.40 2.28
N SER A 11 3.72 8.96 2.88
CA SER A 11 5.01 8.84 2.19
C SER A 11 4.96 7.79 1.06
N ILE A 12 4.33 6.65 1.31
CA ILE A 12 4.13 5.59 0.29
C ILE A 12 3.26 6.12 -0.86
N PHE A 13 2.15 6.80 -0.55
CA PHE A 13 1.29 7.38 -1.58
C PHE A 13 1.98 8.49 -2.39
N LYS A 14 2.82 9.33 -1.76
CA LYS A 14 3.65 10.32 -2.47
C LYS A 14 4.61 9.66 -3.46
N LYS A 15 5.29 8.58 -3.06
CA LYS A 15 6.20 7.83 -3.95
C LYS A 15 5.46 7.27 -5.16
N ILE A 16 4.27 6.72 -4.94
CA ILE A 16 3.42 6.19 -6.02
C ILE A 16 2.98 7.31 -6.97
N LYS A 17 2.46 8.42 -6.43
CA LYS A 17 1.93 9.54 -7.21
C LYS A 17 3.00 10.30 -8.00
N SER A 18 4.22 10.37 -7.47
CA SER A 18 5.34 11.08 -8.12
C SER A 18 5.96 10.32 -9.29
N ARG A 19 5.71 9.01 -9.44
CA ARG A 19 6.33 8.19 -10.50
C ARG A 19 5.58 8.22 -11.83
N GLY A 20 4.38 8.82 -11.90
CA GLY A 20 3.64 9.10 -13.14
C GLY A 20 3.08 7.89 -13.89
N ILE A 21 3.68 6.70 -13.74
CA ILE A 21 3.26 5.44 -14.35
C ILE A 21 3.24 4.36 -13.27
N LEU A 22 2.08 3.75 -13.06
CA LEU A 22 1.88 2.61 -12.18
C LEU A 22 2.14 1.31 -12.95
N ASN A 23 3.39 0.84 -12.90
CA ASN A 23 3.80 -0.46 -13.41
C ASN A 23 3.61 -1.55 -12.34
N GLU A 24 3.22 -2.76 -12.74
CA GLU A 24 2.91 -3.89 -11.83
C GLU A 24 4.04 -4.19 -10.83
N GLU A 25 5.29 -4.04 -11.25
CA GLU A 25 6.45 -4.27 -10.39
C GLU A 25 6.51 -3.26 -9.23
N ASN A 26 6.24 -1.99 -9.52
CA ASN A 26 6.20 -0.92 -8.53
C ASN A 26 4.99 -1.06 -7.58
N VAL A 27 3.82 -1.42 -8.12
CA VAL A 27 2.62 -1.71 -7.32
C VAL A 27 2.92 -2.83 -6.32
N ASN A 28 3.51 -3.93 -6.80
CA ASN A 28 3.85 -5.06 -5.94
C ASN A 28 4.89 -4.72 -4.86
N ALA A 29 5.88 -3.89 -5.19
CA ALA A 29 6.86 -3.40 -4.22
C ALA A 29 6.18 -2.55 -3.12
N SER A 30 5.33 -1.59 -3.51
CA SER A 30 4.62 -0.73 -2.55
C SER A 30 3.62 -1.49 -1.68
N LEU A 31 2.90 -2.46 -2.24
CA LEU A 31 2.01 -3.33 -1.45
C LEU A 31 2.78 -4.12 -0.39
N LYS A 32 4.01 -4.55 -0.69
CA LYS A 32 4.87 -5.23 0.29
C LYS A 32 5.23 -4.31 1.47
N GLU A 33 5.58 -3.05 1.18
CA GLU A 33 5.88 -2.03 2.20
C GLU A 33 4.64 -1.74 3.06
N ILE A 34 3.46 -1.59 2.44
CA ILE A 34 2.19 -1.36 3.16
C ILE A 34 1.87 -2.54 4.07
N ARG A 35 2.07 -3.78 3.61
CA ARG A 35 1.83 -4.98 4.43
C ARG A 35 2.73 -5.01 5.67
N MET A 36 4.01 -4.66 5.53
CA MET A 36 4.92 -4.55 6.68
C MET A 36 4.46 -3.47 7.65
N ALA A 37 4.11 -2.27 7.16
CA ALA A 37 3.65 -1.18 8.00
C ALA A 37 2.37 -1.52 8.78
N LEU A 38 1.44 -2.27 8.18
CA LEU A 38 0.22 -2.74 8.84
C LEU A 38 0.53 -3.76 9.95
N LEU A 39 1.45 -4.68 9.71
CA LEU A 39 1.86 -5.66 10.73
C LEU A 39 2.64 -5.01 11.88
N GLU A 40 3.50 -4.03 11.59
CA GLU A 40 4.21 -3.23 12.60
C GLU A 40 3.25 -2.40 13.48
N ALA A 41 2.06 -2.08 12.97
CA ALA A 41 1.04 -1.31 13.67
C ALA A 41 0.03 -2.19 14.44
N ASP A 42 0.37 -3.47 14.69
CA ASP A 42 -0.50 -4.45 15.35
C ASP A 42 -1.87 -4.67 14.67
N VAL A 43 -1.94 -4.48 13.34
CA VAL A 43 -3.15 -4.79 12.58
C VAL A 43 -3.27 -6.30 12.37
N ASN A 44 -4.48 -6.83 12.52
CA ASN A 44 -4.75 -8.25 12.30
C ASN A 44 -4.36 -8.68 10.87
N PHE A 45 -3.63 -9.81 10.77
CA PHE A 45 -3.16 -10.34 9.50
C PHE A 45 -4.26 -10.55 8.45
N LYS A 46 -5.46 -11.01 8.85
CA LYS A 46 -6.59 -11.16 7.91
C LYS A 46 -7.00 -9.81 7.32
N VAL A 47 -7.18 -8.81 8.17
CA VAL A 47 -7.56 -7.45 7.75
C VAL A 47 -6.49 -6.84 6.83
N ALA A 48 -5.21 -6.98 7.19
CA ALA A 48 -4.12 -6.49 6.36
C ALA A 48 -4.05 -7.20 5.00
N LYS A 49 -4.28 -8.52 4.97
CA LYS A 49 -4.28 -9.31 3.73
C LYS A 49 -5.44 -8.91 2.81
N ASP A 50 -6.65 -8.82 3.34
CA ASP A 50 -7.85 -8.47 2.57
C ASP A 50 -7.74 -7.05 1.99
N LEU A 51 -7.20 -6.11 2.77
CA LEU A 51 -6.94 -4.74 2.32
C LEU A 51 -5.92 -4.70 1.18
N ILE A 52 -4.81 -5.44 1.30
CA ILE A 52 -3.78 -5.52 0.26
C ILE A 52 -4.32 -6.13 -1.04
N GLU A 53 -5.14 -7.18 -0.95
CA GLU A 53 -5.79 -7.82 -2.11
C GLU A 53 -6.73 -6.85 -2.83
N ASP A 54 -7.59 -6.14 -2.09
CA ASP A 54 -8.51 -5.15 -2.66
C ASP A 54 -7.74 -4.00 -3.35
N ILE A 55 -6.66 -3.50 -2.73
CA ILE A 55 -5.81 -2.47 -3.35
C ILE A 55 -5.12 -3.01 -4.60
N ARG A 56 -4.61 -4.25 -4.59
CA ARG A 56 -3.96 -4.88 -5.76
C ARG A 56 -4.92 -4.96 -6.95
N ILE A 57 -6.13 -5.46 -6.73
CA ILE A 57 -7.14 -5.60 -7.79
C ILE A 57 -7.48 -4.23 -8.39
N ARG A 58 -7.65 -3.21 -7.55
CA ARG A 58 -7.96 -1.85 -7.99
C ARG A 58 -6.78 -1.14 -8.64
N ALA A 59 -5.55 -1.45 -8.27
CA ALA A 59 -4.35 -0.83 -8.81
C ALA A 59 -3.93 -1.41 -10.16
N ILE A 60 -4.19 -2.70 -10.40
CA ILE A 60 -3.89 -3.38 -11.68
C ILE A 60 -5.06 -3.22 -12.66
N GLY A 61 -6.30 -3.30 -12.19
CA GLY A 61 -7.50 -3.29 -13.04
C GLY A 61 -8.03 -1.91 -13.41
N LYS A 62 -7.39 -0.83 -12.98
CA LYS A 62 -7.83 0.53 -13.27
C LYS A 62 -6.76 1.17 -14.15
N GLU A 63 -7.00 1.14 -15.47
CA GLU A 63 -6.30 2.00 -16.41
C GLU A 63 -6.39 3.44 -15.89
N VAL A 64 -5.25 3.99 -15.48
CA VAL A 64 -5.03 5.39 -15.14
C VAL A 64 -3.98 5.96 -16.08
#